data_AF-A0A7N2MB57-F1
#
_entry.id   AF-A0A7N2MB57-F1
#
_cell.length_a   1.000
_cell.length_b   1.000
_cell.length_c   1.000
_cell.angle_alpha   90.00
_cell.angle_beta   90.00
_cell.angle_gamma   90.00
#
_symmetry.space_group_name_H-M   'P 1'
#
loop_
_entity.id
_entity.type
_entity.pdbx_description
1 polymer ?
#
loop_
_entity_poly.entity_id
_entity_poly.type
_entity_poly.pdbx_seq_one_letter_code
_entity_poly.pdbx_strand_id
1 'polypeptide(L)'
;MGFRDIQAFNLALLAKQAWRLIHNTHSLVYRVYKPRYFPNCSFMDVELGNNPSYVWRSLLAARNIICEGSKWKVGDGRTIGVSTHNWLSHEAVFLGEQQQGLMVKDLIDGHKKQWDRERIFDLFAHRTRKEILEIPLQ
;
A
#
# COMPACT_ATOMS: atom_id res chain seq x y z
N MET A 1 8.37 29.98 -22.45
CA MET A 1 8.80 28.58 -22.65
C MET A 1 9.53 28.16 -21.38
N GLY A 2 9.00 27.40 -20.43
CA GLY A 2 7.96 26.37 -20.48
C GLY A 2 8.52 25.08 -19.85
N PHE A 3 9.03 25.13 -18.61
CA PHE A 3 9.60 23.97 -17.90
C PHE A 3 9.06 23.89 -16.46
N ARG A 4 7.74 23.94 -16.30
CA ARG A 4 7.10 23.57 -15.01
C ARG A 4 7.01 22.05 -14.79
N ASP A 5 7.36 21.24 -15.80
CA ASP A 5 7.08 19.79 -15.82
C ASP A 5 8.31 18.88 -15.64
N ILE A 6 9.53 19.43 -15.50
CA ILE A 6 10.75 18.61 -15.32
C ILE A 6 10.71 17.88 -13.98
N GLN A 7 10.21 18.54 -12.92
CA GLN A 7 10.07 17.92 -11.61
C GLN A 7 9.08 16.76 -11.65
N ALA A 8 7.91 16.92 -12.27
CA ALA A 8 6.92 15.86 -12.41
C ALA A 8 7.40 14.72 -13.32
N PHE A 9 8.09 15.03 -14.43
CA PHE A 9 8.68 14.02 -15.31
C PHE A 9 9.76 13.18 -14.60
N ASN A 10 10.64 13.84 -13.83
CA ASN A 10 11.64 13.14 -13.01
C ASN A 10 10.97 12.27 -11.94
N LEU A 11 9.90 12.77 -11.33
CA LEU A 11 9.14 12.04 -10.32
C LEU A 11 8.45 10.79 -10.87
N ALA A 12 7.80 10.89 -12.04
CA ALA A 12 7.21 9.76 -12.73
C ALA A 12 8.26 8.72 -13.14
N LEU A 13 9.43 9.17 -13.60
CA LEU A 13 10.55 8.28 -13.92
C LEU A 13 11.07 7.56 -12.67
N LEU A 14 11.23 8.27 -11.56
CA LEU A 14 11.65 7.70 -10.28
C LEU A 14 10.62 6.69 -9.75
N ALA A 15 9.32 7.01 -9.80
CA ALA A 15 8.25 6.10 -9.43
C ALA A 15 8.30 4.84 -10.31
N LYS A 16 8.55 4.96 -11.61
CA LYS A 16 8.73 3.80 -12.50
C LYS A 16 9.93 2.93 -12.13
N GLN A 17 11.06 3.53 -11.72
CA GLN A 17 12.22 2.75 -11.27
C GLN A 17 11.98 2.10 -9.89
N ALA A 18 11.38 2.82 -8.95
CA ALA A 18 10.97 2.28 -7.66
C ALA A 18 9.97 1.12 -7.83
N TRP A 19 9.03 1.23 -8.76
CA TRP A 19 8.09 0.14 -9.10
C TRP A 19 8.83 -1.12 -9.60
N ARG A 20 9.89 -0.95 -10.40
CA ARG A 20 10.73 -2.08 -10.83
C ARG A 20 11.47 -2.74 -9.66
N LEU A 21 11.87 -1.98 -8.64
CA LEU A 21 12.48 -2.54 -7.43
C LEU A 21 11.49 -3.37 -6.60
N ILE A 22 10.19 -3.09 -6.72
CA ILE A 22 9.13 -3.86 -6.05
C ILE A 22 8.83 -5.16 -6.80
N HIS A 23 8.61 -5.09 -8.11
CA HIS A 23 8.06 -6.22 -8.88
C HIS A 23 9.07 -6.98 -9.75
N ASN A 24 10.24 -6.40 -10.06
CA ASN A 24 11.19 -6.99 -11.00
C ASN A 24 12.53 -7.36 -10.33
N THR A 25 12.47 -8.43 -9.53
CA THR A 25 13.60 -8.94 -8.73
C THR A 25 14.78 -9.48 -9.56
N HIS A 26 14.54 -9.81 -10.83
CA HIS A 26 15.59 -10.30 -11.74
C HIS A 26 16.34 -9.19 -12.47
N SER A 27 15.86 -7.94 -12.38
CA SER A 27 16.51 -6.80 -13.04
C SER A 27 17.90 -6.52 -12.47
N LEU A 28 18.81 -6.02 -13.32
CA LEU A 28 20.14 -5.59 -12.88
C LEU A 28 20.05 -4.54 -11.76
N VAL A 29 19.10 -3.61 -11.88
CA VAL A 29 18.85 -2.57 -10.89
C VAL A 29 18.51 -3.21 -9.53
N TYR A 30 17.60 -4.17 -9.49
CA TYR A 30 17.30 -4.88 -8.24
C TYR A 30 18.53 -5.60 -7.68
N ARG A 31 19.26 -6.35 -8.52
CA ARG A 31 20.44 -7.12 -8.08
C ARG A 31 21.58 -6.25 -7.56
N VAL A 32 21.70 -5.00 -8.00
CA VAL A 32 22.68 -4.02 -7.49
C VAL A 32 22.19 -3.34 -6.21
N TYR A 33 20.93 -2.94 -6.16
CA TYR A 33 20.39 -2.16 -5.03
C TYR A 33 20.02 -3.02 -3.81
N LYS A 34 19.47 -4.22 -4.04
CA LYS A 34 19.04 -5.16 -3.00
C LYS A 34 20.13 -5.45 -1.97
N PRO A 35 21.33 -5.96 -2.33
CA PRO A 35 22.36 -6.28 -1.34
C PRO A 35 22.95 -5.04 -0.67
N ARG A 36 22.94 -3.87 -1.34
CA ARG A 36 23.53 -2.63 -0.83
C ARG A 36 22.63 -1.88 0.14
N TYR A 37 21.33 -1.81 -0.14
CA TYR A 37 20.43 -0.90 0.57
C TYR A 37 19.32 -1.62 1.36
N PHE A 38 18.84 -2.78 0.90
CA PHE A 38 17.75 -3.51 1.56
C PHE A 38 17.97 -5.03 1.58
N PRO A 39 19.13 -5.52 2.10
CA PRO A 39 19.49 -6.92 1.97
C PRO A 39 18.47 -7.86 2.63
N ASN A 40 17.95 -7.47 3.79
CA ASN A 40 17.12 -8.32 4.64
C ASN A 40 15.62 -7.99 4.59
N CYS A 41 15.19 -7.00 3.80
CA CYS A 41 13.80 -6.54 3.75
C CYS A 41 13.37 -6.18 2.32
N SER A 42 12.08 -5.90 2.08
CA SER A 42 11.63 -5.46 0.77
C SER A 42 11.94 -3.96 0.54
N PHE A 43 11.83 -3.50 -0.70
CA PHE A 43 11.91 -2.06 -1.00
C PHE A 43 10.81 -1.25 -0.30
N MET A 44 9.66 -1.88 -0.01
CA MET A 44 8.55 -1.22 0.68
C MET A 44 8.86 -0.99 2.16
N ASP A 45 9.63 -1.89 2.78
CA ASP A 45 9.89 -1.90 4.22
C ASP A 45 11.20 -1.21 4.62
N VAL A 46 12.08 -0.93 3.65
CA VAL A 46 13.41 -0.41 3.94
C VAL A 46 13.38 1.06 4.39
N GLU A 47 14.14 1.38 5.42
CA GLU A 47 14.42 2.76 5.81
C GLU A 47 15.62 3.34 5.04
N LEU A 48 15.83 4.65 5.14
CA LEU A 48 16.87 5.32 4.34
C LEU A 48 18.30 4.80 4.64
N GLY A 49 18.57 4.39 5.88
CA GLY A 49 19.87 3.90 6.33
C GLY A 49 20.95 5.00 6.42
N ASN A 50 22.21 4.58 6.59
CA ASN A 50 23.35 5.50 6.74
C ASN A 50 24.08 5.74 5.41
N ASN A 51 24.56 6.97 5.21
CA ASN A 51 25.27 7.44 4.00
C ASN A 51 24.61 7.04 2.65
N PRO A 52 23.32 7.37 2.43
CA PRO A 52 22.65 7.02 1.20
C PRO A 52 23.15 7.86 0.02
N SER A 53 23.17 7.27 -1.17
CA SER A 53 23.43 8.05 -2.40
C SER A 53 22.26 8.99 -2.69
N TYR A 54 22.49 10.03 -3.50
CA TYR A 54 21.42 10.92 -3.93
C TYR A 54 20.31 10.16 -4.66
N VAL A 55 20.69 9.26 -5.58
CA VAL A 55 19.73 8.42 -6.33
C VAL A 55 18.90 7.53 -5.40
N TRP A 56 19.51 6.97 -4.35
CA TRP A 56 18.77 6.17 -3.38
C TRP A 56 17.74 6.98 -2.61
N ARG A 57 18.10 8.20 -2.15
CA ARG A 57 17.14 9.13 -1.52
C ARG A 57 15.96 9.42 -2.44
N SER A 58 16.22 9.70 -3.72
CA SER A 58 15.18 9.99 -4.70
C SER A 58 14.26 8.81 -4.98
N LEU A 59 14.82 7.59 -5.07
CA LEU A 59 14.02 6.36 -5.21
C LEU A 59 13.14 6.11 -3.98
N LEU A 60 13.70 6.26 -2.79
CA LEU A 60 12.96 6.08 -1.53
C LEU A 60 11.83 7.11 -1.39
N ALA A 61 12.06 8.37 -1.78
CA ALA A 61 11.02 9.39 -1.81
C ALA A 61 9.89 9.04 -2.79
N ALA A 62 10.24 8.50 -3.97
CA ALA A 62 9.26 8.07 -4.96
C ALA A 62 8.41 6.86 -4.53
N ARG A 63 8.84 6.11 -3.50
CA ARG A 63 8.01 5.06 -2.89
C ARG A 63 6.70 5.61 -2.36
N ASN A 64 6.69 6.79 -1.74
CA ASN A 64 5.48 7.36 -1.14
C ASN A 64 4.41 7.61 -2.21
N ILE A 65 4.82 8.04 -3.40
CA ILE A 65 3.93 8.30 -4.53
C ILE A 65 3.32 7.01 -5.05
N ILE A 66 4.11 5.93 -5.07
CA ILE A 66 3.60 4.60 -5.40
C ILE A 66 2.56 4.19 -4.35
N CYS A 67 2.86 4.36 -3.06
CA CYS A 67 1.92 4.02 -1.98
C CYS A 67 0.61 4.82 -2.09
N GLU A 68 0.68 6.12 -2.33
CA GLU A 68 -0.49 7.00 -2.49
C GLU A 68 -1.33 6.63 -3.72
N GLY A 69 -0.68 6.26 -4.82
CA GLY A 69 -1.36 5.84 -6.06
C GLY A 69 -1.81 4.38 -6.08
N SER A 70 -1.45 3.58 -5.08
CA SER A 70 -1.76 2.15 -5.02
C SER A 70 -2.89 1.86 -4.04
N LYS A 71 -3.67 0.82 -4.34
CA LYS A 71 -4.66 0.25 -3.42
C LYS A 71 -4.26 -1.15 -3.01
N TRP A 72 -4.50 -1.47 -1.75
CA TRP A 72 -4.34 -2.82 -1.25
C TRP A 72 -5.39 -3.74 -1.86
N LYS A 73 -4.94 -4.87 -2.40
CA LYS A 73 -5.81 -5.96 -2.80
C LYS A 73 -6.04 -6.87 -1.60
N VAL A 74 -7.29 -7.08 -1.22
CA VAL A 74 -7.63 -7.92 -0.07
C VAL A 74 -7.43 -9.40 -0.42
N GLY A 75 -6.48 -10.05 0.27
CA GLY A 75 -6.33 -11.50 0.33
C GLY A 75 -6.96 -12.05 1.61
N ASP A 76 -6.12 -12.45 2.57
CA ASP A 76 -6.56 -12.94 3.89
C ASP A 76 -6.83 -11.82 4.92
N GLY A 77 -6.53 -10.57 4.56
CA GLY A 77 -6.74 -9.38 5.39
C GLY A 77 -5.87 -9.30 6.66
N ARG A 78 -4.89 -10.20 6.85
CA ARG A 78 -4.14 -10.30 8.12
C ARG A 78 -3.12 -9.19 8.34
N THR A 79 -2.68 -8.55 7.25
CA THR A 79 -1.70 -7.46 7.27
C THR A 79 -2.30 -6.12 6.87
N ILE A 80 -3.62 -6.07 6.61
CA ILE A 80 -4.32 -4.87 6.17
C ILE A 80 -5.13 -4.34 7.35
N GLY A 81 -4.74 -3.18 7.87
CA GLY A 81 -5.51 -2.46 8.88
C GLY A 81 -6.65 -1.67 8.24
N VAL A 82 -7.84 -1.75 8.82
CA VAL A 82 -9.06 -1.14 8.27
C VAL A 82 -8.92 0.37 8.10
N SER A 83 -8.38 1.05 9.11
CA SER A 83 -8.23 2.51 9.13
C SER A 83 -6.84 3.00 8.72
N THR A 84 -5.84 2.13 8.70
CA THR A 84 -4.43 2.52 8.50
C THR A 84 -3.94 2.30 7.07
N HIS A 85 -4.62 1.45 6.30
CA HIS A 85 -4.20 1.09 4.95
C HIS A 85 -5.20 1.58 3.90
N ASN A 86 -4.70 1.91 2.71
CA ASN A 86 -5.52 2.36 1.58
C ASN A 86 -6.09 1.15 0.81
N TRP A 87 -7.08 0.47 1.37
CA TRP A 87 -7.74 -0.69 0.73
C TRP A 87 -9.16 -0.37 0.23
N LEU A 88 -9.71 0.78 0.64
CA LEU A 88 -10.97 1.36 0.17
C LEU A 88 -10.69 2.59 -0.69
N SER A 89 -11.67 3.04 -1.47
CA SER A 89 -11.58 4.26 -2.28
C SER A 89 -11.77 5.54 -1.48
N HIS A 90 -12.15 5.40 -0.21
CA HIS A 90 -12.34 6.50 0.73
C HIS A 90 -11.99 6.03 2.15
N GLU A 91 -11.84 6.99 3.07
CA GLU A 91 -11.63 6.68 4.49
C GLU A 91 -12.82 5.89 5.06
N ALA A 92 -12.53 4.87 5.87
CA ALA A 92 -13.55 4.03 6.45
C ALA A 92 -14.45 4.83 7.41
N VAL A 93 -15.73 4.94 7.10
CA VAL A 93 -16.71 5.63 7.94
C VAL A 93 -17.36 4.63 8.90
N PHE A 94 -17.08 4.79 10.19
CA PHE A 94 -17.64 3.99 11.27
C PHE A 94 -18.98 4.56 11.77
N LEU A 95 -19.88 3.71 12.26
CA LEU A 95 -21.15 4.14 12.89
C LEU A 95 -20.95 4.63 14.34
N GLY A 96 -19.81 4.34 14.95
CA GLY A 96 -19.45 4.74 16.32
C GLY A 96 -17.97 5.08 16.44
N GLU A 97 -17.37 4.82 17.60
CA GLU A 97 -15.95 5.06 17.80
C GLU A 97 -15.09 4.18 16.87
N GLN A 98 -14.12 4.83 16.24
CA GLN A 98 -13.14 4.17 15.40
C GLN A 98 -12.36 3.12 16.21
N GLN A 99 -12.47 1.87 15.78
CA GLN A 99 -11.78 0.76 16.42
C GLN A 99 -10.28 0.81 16.08
N GLN A 100 -9.44 1.17 17.05
CA GLN A 100 -7.99 1.16 16.87
C GLN A 100 -7.50 -0.29 16.70
N GLY A 101 -6.65 -0.52 15.69
CA GLY A 101 -6.05 -1.83 15.44
C GLY A 101 -6.97 -2.87 14.76
N LEU A 102 -8.15 -2.48 14.29
CA LEU A 102 -9.04 -3.36 13.54
C LEU A 102 -8.38 -3.78 12.21
N MET A 103 -8.31 -5.08 11.96
CA MET A 103 -7.72 -5.65 10.75
C MET A 103 -8.82 -6.15 9.80
N VAL A 104 -8.53 -6.17 8.50
CA VAL A 104 -9.48 -6.66 7.49
C VAL A 104 -9.83 -8.13 7.71
N LYS A 105 -8.90 -8.94 8.26
CA LYS A 105 -9.18 -10.33 8.67
C LYS A 105 -10.35 -10.44 9.66
N ASP A 106 -10.56 -9.42 10.50
CA ASP A 106 -11.61 -9.42 11.53
C ASP A 106 -12.99 -9.10 10.94
N LEU A 107 -13.04 -8.74 9.65
CA LEU A 107 -14.25 -8.54 8.86
C LEU A 107 -14.55 -9.75 7.96
N ILE A 108 -13.71 -10.78 7.95
CA ILE A 108 -13.84 -11.97 7.11
C ILE A 108 -14.20 -13.16 7.98
N ASP A 109 -15.26 -13.89 7.61
CA ASP A 109 -15.59 -15.19 8.17
C ASP A 109 -14.55 -16.22 7.70
N GLY A 110 -13.67 -16.61 8.62
CA GLY A 110 -12.58 -17.55 8.36
C GLY A 110 -13.02 -18.96 7.93
N HIS A 111 -14.26 -19.37 8.22
CA HIS A 111 -14.79 -20.67 7.81
C HIS A 111 -15.36 -20.63 6.39
N LYS A 112 -16.00 -19.53 6.01
CA LYS A 112 -16.71 -19.41 4.73
C LYS A 112 -15.92 -18.67 3.65
N LYS A 113 -14.79 -18.06 3.99
CA LYS A 113 -14.02 -17.15 3.11
C LYS A 113 -14.93 -16.07 2.50
N GLN A 114 -15.83 -15.53 3.30
CA GLN A 114 -16.77 -14.49 2.90
C GLN A 114 -16.71 -13.36 3.91
N TRP A 115 -17.10 -12.16 3.48
CA TRP A 115 -17.26 -11.02 4.37
C TRP A 115 -18.30 -11.32 5.46
N ASP A 116 -17.96 -11.06 6.71
CA ASP A 116 -18.86 -11.11 7.85
C ASP A 116 -19.83 -9.92 7.76
N ARG A 117 -20.99 -10.17 7.16
CA ARG A 117 -22.00 -9.15 6.91
C ARG A 117 -22.53 -8.55 8.20
N GLU A 118 -22.78 -9.33 9.23
CA GLU A 118 -23.33 -8.82 10.48
C GLU A 118 -22.36 -7.81 11.10
N ARG A 119 -21.09 -8.21 11.21
CA ARG A 119 -20.05 -7.35 11.75
C ARG A 119 -19.80 -6.09 10.92
N ILE A 120 -19.82 -6.20 9.59
CA ILE A 120 -19.70 -5.04 8.69
C ILE A 120 -20.91 -4.11 8.83
N PHE A 121 -22.11 -4.67 8.98
CA PHE A 121 -23.34 -3.90 9.14
C PHE A 121 -23.37 -3.07 10.42
N ASP A 122 -22.86 -3.63 11.51
CA ASP A 122 -22.81 -2.98 12.82
C ASP A 122 -21.71 -1.92 12.91
N LEU A 123 -20.57 -2.15 12.25
CA LEU A 123 -19.40 -1.28 12.40
C LEU A 123 -19.40 -0.07 11.46
N PHE A 124 -19.92 -0.19 10.23
CA PHE A 124 -19.68 0.79 9.19
C PHE A 124 -20.95 1.44 8.62
N ALA A 125 -20.81 2.69 8.15
CA ALA A 125 -21.87 3.39 7.45
C ALA A 125 -22.17 2.77 6.08
N HIS A 126 -23.39 2.99 5.56
CA HIS A 126 -23.88 2.41 4.30
C HIS A 126 -22.89 2.51 3.13
N ARG A 127 -22.24 3.67 2.94
CA ARG A 127 -21.27 3.89 1.87
C ARG A 127 -20.09 2.92 1.95
N THR A 128 -19.44 2.84 3.11
CA THR A 128 -18.30 1.95 3.35
C THR A 128 -18.70 0.48 3.22
N ARG A 129 -19.85 0.08 3.77
CA ARG A 129 -20.34 -1.31 3.70
C ARG A 129 -20.49 -1.80 2.27
N LYS A 130 -21.11 -0.97 1.43
CA LYS A 130 -21.32 -1.29 0.02
C LYS A 130 -20.00 -1.56 -0.68
N GLU A 131 -19.01 -0.69 -0.48
CA GLU A 131 -17.68 -0.87 -1.08
C GLU A 131 -17.00 -2.14 -0.57
N ILE A 132 -17.00 -2.40 0.75
CA ILE A 132 -16.38 -3.61 1.33
C ILE A 132 -16.97 -4.88 0.71
N LEU A 133 -18.30 -4.96 0.60
CA LEU A 133 -18.99 -6.13 0.08
C LEU A 133 -18.80 -6.36 -1.43
N GLU A 134 -18.43 -5.33 -2.18
CA GLU A 134 -18.10 -5.42 -3.61
C GLU A 134 -16.67 -5.93 -3.84
N ILE A 135 -15.79 -5.89 -2.84
CA ILE A 135 -14.42 -6.38 -2.96
C ILE A 135 -14.41 -7.91 -2.99
N PRO A 136 -13.89 -8.54 -4.06
CA PRO A 136 -13.75 -9.99 -4.12
C PRO A 136 -12.61 -10.45 -3.20
N LEU A 137 -12.89 -11.42 -2.35
CA LEU A 137 -11.88 -12.14 -1.57
C LEU A 137 -11.19 -13.19 -2.45
N GLN A 138 -9.88 -13.37 -2.28
CA GLN A 138 -9.08 -14.36 -3.03
C GLN A 138 -8.94 -15.70 -2.31
#